data_AF-A0A3M1TTZ5-F1
#
_entry.id   AF-A0A3M1TTZ5-F1
#
_cell.length_a   1.000
_cell.length_b   1.000
_cell.length_c   1.000
_cell.angle_alpha   90.00
_cell.angle_beta   90.00
_cell.angle_gamma   90.00
#
_symmetry.space_group_name_H-M   'P 1'
#
loop_
_entity.id
_entity.type
_entity.pdbx_description
1 polymer ?
#
loop_
_entity_poly.entity_id
_entity_poly.type
_entity_poly.pdbx_seq_one_letter_code
_entity_poly.pdbx_strand_id
1 'polypeptide(L)'
;MAVDPTKPRVIKDYEKLPEEIQEQIKLVYPEGFSDHLIRFTNKDGKRVSALPFETDEKYYLVRMTVQEAEALVREDEDYDEEGTLKTEIKEAYHDKYADLDHVADYLADDSEEDYY
;
A
#
# COMPACT_ATOMS: atom_id res chain seq x y z
N MET A 1 -2.49 16.97 -7.20
CA MET A 1 -2.29 15.72 -7.96
C MET A 1 -3.18 15.68 -9.18
N ALA A 2 -2.60 15.64 -10.38
CA ALA A 2 -3.32 15.29 -11.60
C ALA A 2 -3.26 13.77 -11.75
N VAL A 3 -4.41 13.11 -11.75
CA VAL A 3 -4.49 11.70 -12.10
C VAL A 3 -4.26 11.58 -13.61
N ASP A 4 -3.20 10.90 -14.04
CA ASP A 4 -2.97 10.62 -15.46
C ASP A 4 -4.12 9.73 -15.98
N PRO A 5 -4.99 10.22 -16.89
CA PRO A 5 -6.23 9.55 -17.26
C PRO A 5 -6.04 8.28 -18.10
N THR A 6 -4.80 7.85 -18.33
CA THR A 6 -4.43 6.72 -19.18
C THR A 6 -3.97 5.48 -18.40
N LYS A 7 -3.71 5.58 -17.10
CA LYS A 7 -3.28 4.41 -16.30
C LYS A 7 -4.44 3.41 -16.15
N PRO A 8 -4.29 2.14 -16.57
CA PRO A 8 -5.33 1.14 -16.44
C PRO A 8 -5.64 0.88 -14.96
N ARG A 9 -6.94 0.93 -14.62
CA ARG A 9 -7.42 0.69 -13.25
C ARG A 9 -7.63 -0.80 -13.04
N VAL A 10 -6.94 -1.36 -12.05
CA VAL A 10 -6.96 -2.79 -11.73
C VAL A 10 -7.58 -2.98 -10.36
N ILE A 11 -8.73 -3.66 -10.33
CA ILE A 11 -9.38 -4.05 -9.08
C ILE A 11 -8.96 -5.49 -8.79
N LYS A 12 -8.24 -5.70 -7.69
CA LYS A 12 -7.75 -7.04 -7.29
C LYS A 12 -7.85 -7.23 -5.78
N ASP A 13 -7.87 -8.46 -5.32
CA ASP A 13 -7.81 -8.78 -3.90
C ASP A 13 -6.33 -8.78 -3.46
N TYR A 14 -6.03 -8.43 -2.21
CA TYR A 14 -4.64 -8.27 -1.71
C TYR A 14 -3.78 -9.52 -1.94
N GLU A 15 -4.29 -10.67 -1.52
CA GLU A 15 -3.73 -12.02 -1.72
C GLU A 15 -3.45 -12.40 -3.19
N LYS A 16 -4.06 -11.71 -4.16
CA LYS A 16 -3.86 -11.97 -5.60
C LYS A 16 -2.93 -10.95 -6.25
N LEU A 17 -2.46 -9.96 -5.51
CA LEU A 17 -1.48 -9.00 -6.01
C LEU A 17 -0.13 -9.69 -6.22
N PRO A 18 0.69 -9.20 -7.15
CA PRO A 18 2.10 -9.56 -7.20
C PRO A 18 2.74 -9.28 -5.85
N GLU A 19 3.69 -10.12 -5.43
CA GLU A 19 4.47 -9.92 -4.20
C GLU A 19 5.08 -8.51 -4.17
N GLU A 20 5.66 -8.07 -5.29
CA GLU A 20 6.20 -6.72 -5.44
C GLU A 20 5.22 -5.59 -5.10
N ILE A 21 3.94 -5.73 -5.48
CA ILE A 21 2.94 -4.70 -5.18
C ILE A 21 2.53 -4.78 -3.71
N GLN A 22 2.48 -5.97 -3.12
CA GLN A 22 2.23 -6.13 -1.70
C GLN A 22 3.36 -5.51 -0.88
N GLU A 23 4.61 -5.80 -1.21
CA GLU A 23 5.81 -5.24 -0.56
C GLU A 23 5.82 -3.71 -0.65
N GLN A 24 5.51 -3.13 -1.83
CA GLN A 24 5.42 -1.68 -1.98
C GLN A 24 4.27 -1.07 -1.15
N ILE A 25 3.11 -1.72 -1.09
CA ILE A 25 2.01 -1.29 -0.21
C ILE A 25 2.46 -1.27 1.25
N LYS A 26 3.16 -2.31 1.71
CA LYS A 26 3.70 -2.37 3.07
C LYS A 26 4.68 -1.23 3.33
N LEU A 27 5.58 -0.97 2.40
CA LEU A 27 6.58 0.09 2.49
C LEU A 27 5.95 1.50 2.57
N VAL A 28 4.90 1.74 1.77
CA VAL A 28 4.16 3.03 1.76
C VAL A 28 3.28 3.19 3.00
N TYR A 29 2.75 2.10 3.54
CA TYR A 29 1.90 2.09 4.74
C TYR A 29 2.56 1.27 5.85
N PRO A 30 3.67 1.76 6.45
CA PRO A 30 4.38 1.03 7.48
C PRO A 30 3.53 0.84 8.72
N GLU A 31 2.66 1.78 9.09
CA GLU A 31 1.73 1.67 10.23
C GLU A 31 0.45 0.87 9.90
N GLY A 32 0.39 0.26 8.71
CA GLY A 32 -0.76 -0.47 8.21
C GLY A 32 -1.70 0.36 7.32
N PHE A 33 -2.48 -0.35 6.51
CA PHE A 33 -3.28 0.21 5.42
C PHE A 33 -4.80 0.15 5.67
N SER A 34 -5.22 -0.28 6.85
CA SER A 34 -6.64 -0.43 7.22
C SER A 34 -7.40 0.91 7.26
N ASP A 35 -6.76 1.99 7.72
CA ASP A 35 -7.37 3.32 7.79
C ASP A 35 -7.45 4.01 6.41
N HIS A 36 -6.63 3.56 5.47
CA HIS A 36 -6.50 4.14 4.12
C HIS A 36 -7.51 3.55 3.11
N LEU A 37 -8.40 2.67 3.57
CA LEU A 37 -9.39 2.00 2.73
C LEU A 37 -10.53 2.95 2.31
N ILE A 38 -10.74 3.08 1.00
CA ILE A 38 -11.88 3.81 0.44
C ILE A 38 -13.08 2.89 0.25
N ARG A 39 -14.28 3.40 0.54
CA ARG A 39 -15.54 2.68 0.34
C ARG A 39 -16.18 3.09 -0.98
N PHE A 40 -16.51 2.12 -1.83
CA PHE A 40 -17.20 2.35 -3.10
C PHE A 40 -18.25 1.27 -3.38
N THR A 41 -19.17 1.58 -4.29
CA THR A 41 -20.18 0.63 -4.75
C THR A 41 -19.63 -0.11 -5.96
N ASN A 42 -19.48 -1.43 -5.88
CA ASN A 42 -19.04 -2.22 -7.02
C ASN A 42 -20.18 -2.37 -8.06
N LYS A 43 -19.87 -2.88 -9.25
CA LYS A 43 -20.81 -3.13 -10.36
C LYS A 43 -22.05 -3.94 -9.95
N ASP A 44 -21.94 -4.76 -8.91
CA ASP A 44 -23.00 -5.58 -8.33
C ASP A 44 -23.90 -4.82 -7.33
N GLY A 45 -23.70 -3.51 -7.14
CA GLY A 45 -24.47 -2.70 -6.17
C GLY A 45 -24.07 -2.91 -4.71
N LYS A 46 -23.02 -3.69 -4.44
CA LYS A 46 -22.52 -3.95 -3.09
C LYS A 46 -21.54 -2.87 -2.65
N ARG A 47 -21.69 -2.40 -1.40
CA ARG A 47 -20.69 -1.55 -0.74
C ARG A 47 -19.48 -2.39 -0.40
N VAL A 48 -18.36 -2.07 -1.03
CA VAL A 48 -17.07 -2.72 -0.82
C VAL A 48 -16.03 -1.67 -0.42
N SER A 49 -14.98 -2.11 0.26
CA SER A 49 -13.82 -1.29 0.56
C SER A 49 -12.64 -1.73 -0.31
N ALA A 50 -11.77 -0.79 -0.67
CA ALA A 50 -10.49 -1.10 -1.29
C ALA A 50 -9.42 -0.07 -0.92
N LEU A 51 -8.17 -0.50 -0.92
CA LEU A 51 -7.00 0.36 -0.78
C LEU A 51 -6.65 0.94 -2.15
N PRO A 52 -6.68 2.27 -2.33
CA PRO A 52 -6.14 2.89 -3.53
C PRO A 52 -4.61 2.87 -3.47
N PHE A 53 -3.99 2.32 -4.50
CA PHE A 53 -2.54 2.27 -4.63
C PHE A 53 -2.14 2.56 -6.08
N GLU A 54 -1.41 3.64 -6.30
CA GLU A 54 -0.97 4.02 -7.64
C GLU A 54 0.48 3.60 -7.85
N THR A 55 0.75 2.92 -8.97
CA THR A 55 2.11 2.69 -9.46
C THR A 55 2.37 3.43 -10.76
N ASP A 56 3.60 3.38 -11.24
CA ASP A 56 3.97 3.95 -12.54
C ASP A 56 3.15 3.34 -13.69
N GLU A 57 2.91 2.03 -13.62
CA GLU A 57 2.19 1.30 -14.68
C GLU A 57 0.66 1.36 -14.55
N LYS A 58 0.11 1.16 -13.34
CA LYS A 58 -1.33 0.88 -13.14
C LYS A 58 -1.85 1.47 -11.84
N TYR A 59 -3.15 1.75 -11.83
CA TYR A 59 -3.85 2.18 -10.61
C TYR A 59 -4.56 0.98 -9.97
N TYR A 60 -4.04 0.50 -8.84
CA TYR A 60 -4.61 -0.62 -8.10
C TYR A 60 -5.69 -0.17 -7.11
N LEU A 61 -6.77 -0.92 -7.09
CA LEU A 61 -7.83 -0.85 -6.09
C LEU A 61 -7.89 -2.20 -5.40
N VAL A 62 -7.19 -2.30 -4.29
CA VAL A 62 -7.00 -3.57 -3.58
C VAL A 62 -8.18 -3.83 -2.65
N ARG A 63 -9.08 -4.71 -3.07
CA ARG A 63 -10.30 -5.02 -2.31
C ARG A 63 -9.97 -5.81 -1.06
N MET A 64 -10.43 -5.30 0.07
CA MET A 64 -10.39 -5.96 1.37
C MET A 64 -11.32 -5.22 2.32
N THR A 65 -11.77 -5.88 3.38
CA THR A 65 -12.43 -5.22 4.50
C THR A 65 -11.42 -4.63 5.48
N VAL A 66 -11.86 -3.72 6.35
CA VAL A 66 -11.00 -3.15 7.41
C VAL A 66 -10.46 -4.27 8.32
N GLN A 67 -11.33 -5.20 8.69
CA GLN A 67 -10.96 -6.36 9.50
C GLN A 67 -9.92 -7.25 8.80
N GLU A 68 -10.07 -7.47 7.49
CA GLU A 68 -9.06 -8.20 6.71
C GLU A 68 -7.74 -7.44 6.64
N ALA A 69 -7.75 -6.12 6.46
CA ALA A 69 -6.51 -5.34 6.45
C ALA A 69 -5.77 -5.41 7.80
N GLU A 70 -6.49 -5.28 8.91
CA GLU A 70 -5.92 -5.44 10.25
C GLU A 70 -5.45 -6.87 10.52
N ALA A 71 -6.16 -7.87 9.99
CA ALA A 71 -5.75 -9.27 10.09
C ALA A 71 -4.48 -9.53 9.27
N LEU A 72 -4.43 -9.04 8.03
CA LEU A 72 -3.24 -9.11 7.18
C LEU A 72 -2.03 -8.52 7.89
N VAL A 73 -2.12 -7.30 8.43
CA VAL A 73 -1.00 -6.69 9.17
C VAL A 73 -0.61 -7.53 10.39
N ARG A 74 -1.58 -8.00 11.19
CA ARG A 74 -1.31 -8.75 12.43
C ARG A 74 -0.75 -10.16 12.19
N GLU A 75 -1.18 -10.81 11.13
CA GLU A 75 -0.79 -12.19 10.79
C GLU A 75 0.49 -12.24 9.94
N ASP A 76 0.96 -11.09 9.46
CA ASP A 76 2.10 -10.98 8.56
C ASP A 76 3.40 -10.77 9.34
N GLU A 77 4.39 -11.61 9.03
CA GLU A 77 5.67 -11.67 9.76
C GLU A 77 6.54 -10.43 9.54
N ASP A 78 6.23 -9.60 8.55
CA ASP A 78 6.98 -8.36 8.28
C ASP A 78 6.62 -7.25 9.27
N TYR A 79 5.49 -7.37 9.98
CA TYR A 79 5.01 -6.41 10.95
C TYR A 79 5.36 -6.84 12.39
N ASP A 80 5.49 -5.87 13.29
CA ASP A 80 5.67 -6.09 14.72
C ASP A 80 4.34 -6.20 15.47
N GLU A 81 4.41 -6.42 16.79
CA GLU A 81 3.23 -6.62 17.65
C GLU A 81 2.30 -5.40 17.74
N GLU A 82 2.79 -4.20 17.38
CA GLU A 82 2.02 -2.96 17.30
C GLU A 82 1.36 -2.78 15.92
N GLY A 83 1.66 -3.66 14.95
CA GLY A 83 1.16 -3.57 13.59
C GLY A 83 1.95 -2.58 12.72
N THR A 84 3.19 -2.27 13.11
CA THR A 84 4.11 -1.44 12.33
C THR A 84 5.10 -2.30 11.56
N LEU A 85 5.46 -1.90 10.34
CA LEU A 85 6.41 -2.62 9.50
C LEU A 85 7.78 -2.57 10.17
N LYS A 86 8.37 -3.74 10.39
CA LYS A 86 9.68 -3.84 11.04
C LYS A 86 10.70 -3.03 10.26
N THR A 87 11.54 -2.30 10.99
CA THR A 87 12.59 -1.45 10.39
C THR A 87 13.48 -2.24 9.44
N GLU A 88 13.87 -3.47 9.78
CA GLU A 88 14.69 -4.33 8.93
C GLU A 88 14.03 -4.62 7.57
N ILE A 89 12.71 -4.80 7.55
CA ILE A 89 11.94 -5.07 6.34
C ILE A 89 11.70 -3.78 5.57
N LYS A 90 11.38 -2.68 6.27
CA LYS A 90 11.26 -1.34 5.68
C LYS A 90 12.53 -0.97 4.91
N GLU A 91 13.70 -1.14 5.53
CA GLU A 91 15.00 -0.87 4.90
C GLU A 91 15.27 -1.80 3.71
N ALA A 92 14.95 -3.10 3.83
CA ALA A 92 15.12 -4.05 2.74
C ALA A 92 14.25 -3.71 1.52
N TYR A 93 12.98 -3.34 1.73
CA TYR A 93 12.08 -2.90 0.66
C TYR A 93 12.49 -1.54 0.11
N HIS A 94 12.94 -0.62 0.97
CA HIS A 94 13.47 0.66 0.54
C HIS A 94 14.63 0.45 -0.45
N ASP A 95 15.64 -0.36 -0.11
CA ASP A 95 16.77 -0.64 -1.01
C ASP A 95 16.30 -1.32 -2.31
N LYS A 96 15.38 -2.29 -2.20
CA LYS A 96 14.81 -3.03 -3.34
C LYS A 96 14.04 -2.13 -4.31
N TYR A 97 13.35 -1.10 -3.80
CA TYR A 97 12.47 -0.23 -4.57
C TYR A 97 12.96 1.22 -4.68
N ALA A 98 14.18 1.52 -4.24
CA ALA A 98 14.76 2.86 -4.32
C ALA A 98 14.84 3.39 -5.76
N ASP A 99 14.97 2.49 -6.74
CA ASP A 99 14.99 2.84 -8.16
C ASP A 99 13.60 3.10 -8.77
N LEU A 100 12.50 2.88 -8.03
CA LEU A 100 11.14 3.14 -8.50
C LEU A 100 10.73 4.58 -8.18
N ASP A 101 10.56 5.38 -9.23
CA ASP A 101 10.18 6.81 -9.17
C ASP A 101 8.92 7.03 -8.32
N HIS A 102 7.90 6.17 -8.43
CA HIS A 102 6.65 6.29 -7.68
C HIS A 102 6.76 5.91 -6.20
N VAL A 103 7.80 5.17 -5.80
CA VAL A 103 8.06 4.81 -4.39
C VAL A 103 8.97 5.86 -3.75
N ALA A 104 9.92 6.40 -4.51
CA ALA A 104 10.82 7.46 -4.05
C ALA A 104 10.08 8.69 -3.48
N ASP A 105 8.92 9.07 -4.07
CA ASP A 105 8.10 10.17 -3.56
C ASP A 105 7.55 9.89 -2.14
N TYR A 106 7.18 8.65 -1.84
CA TYR A 106 6.74 8.24 -0.49
C TYR A 106 7.91 8.10 0.49
N LEU A 107 9.10 7.74 0.00
CA LEU A 107 10.31 7.60 0.81
C LEU A 107 10.93 8.96 1.19
N ALA A 108 10.75 9.97 0.34
CA ALA A 108 11.27 11.31 0.57
C ALA A 108 10.66 11.98 1.82
N ASP A 109 9.40 11.66 2.17
CA ASP A 109 8.70 12.22 3.33
C ASP A 109 9.32 11.80 4.68
N ASP A 110 9.95 10.60 4.75
CA ASP A 110 10.65 10.10 5.95
C ASP A 110 12.01 10.81 6.18
N SER A 111 12.50 11.58 5.20
CA SER A 111 13.84 12.20 5.21
C SER A 111 13.87 13.69 5.58
N GLU A 112 12.74 14.33 5.89
CA GLU A 112 12.69 15.76 6.24
C GLU A 112 12.74 16.10 7.75
N GLU A 113 12.96 15.15 8.66
CA GLU A 113 13.19 15.47 10.09
C GLU A 113 14.67 15.74 10.45
N ASP A 114 15.34 16.65 9.71
CA ASP A 114 16.56 17.32 10.21
C ASP A 114 16.15 18.64 10.88
N TYR A 115 15.59 18.53 12.09
CA TYR A 115 15.27 19.68 12.95
C TYR A 115 16.58 20.33 13.44
N TYR A 116 16.76 21.60 13.06
CA TYR A 116 17.91 22.49 13.36
C TYR A 116 18.08 22.84 14.84
#